data_AF-A0A357V634-F1
#
_entry.id   AF-A0A357V634-F1
#
_cell.length_a   1.000
_cell.length_b   1.000
_cell.length_c   1.000
_cell.angle_alpha   90.00
_cell.angle_beta   90.00
_cell.angle_gamma   90.00
#
_symmetry.space_group_name_H-M   'P 1'
#
loop_
_entity.id
_entity.type
_entity.pdbx_description
1 polymer ?
#
loop_
_entity_poly.entity_id
_entity_poly.type
_entity_poly.pdbx_seq_one_letter_code
_entity_poly.pdbx_strand_id
1 'polypeptide(L)' 'MTTILLVDDDAELRGTLCETLEDAGFRVLAASGGHAAL' A
#
# COMPACT_ATOMS: atom_id res chain seq x y z
N MET A 1 6.90 -5.53 14.31
CA MET A 1 5.89 -4.75 13.58
C MET A 1 6.48 -4.40 12.23
N THR A 2 5.94 -4.97 11.15
CA THR A 2 6.51 -4.87 9.80
C THR A 2 5.74 -3.82 9.00
N THR A 3 6.47 -2.89 8.37
CA THR A 3 5.88 -1.85 7.52
C THR A 3 6.10 -2.23 6.06
N ILE A 4 5.05 -2.14 5.24
CA ILE A 4 5.06 -2.46 3.81
C ILE A 4 4.78 -1.19 3.02
N LEU A 5 5.62 -0.90 2.02
CA LEU A 5 5.37 0.13 1.02
C LEU A 5 4.67 -0.51 -0.17
N LEU A 6 3.42 -0.13 -0.40
CA LEU A 6 2.59 -0.56 -1.52
C LEU A 6 2.61 0.53 -2.59
N VAL A 7 3.25 0.24 -3.73
CA VAL A 7 3.28 1.13 -4.89
C VAL A 7 2.47 0.51 -6.00
N ASP A 8 1.37 1.15 -6.37
CA ASP A 8 0.46 0.71 -7.41
C ASP A 8 -0.13 1.96 -8.07
N ASP A 9 -0.19 2.03 -9.39
CA ASP A 9 -0.73 3.18 -10.12
C ASP A 9 -2.26 3.16 -10.20
N ASP A 10 -2.88 1.98 -10.06
CA ASP A 10 -4.32 1.82 -10.00
C ASP A 10 -4.85 2.12 -8.59
N ALA A 11 -5.75 3.10 -8.47
CA ALA A 11 -6.28 3.52 -7.18
C ALA A 11 -7.24 2.50 -6.55
N GLU A 12 -7.98 1.75 -7.36
CA GLU A 12 -8.97 0.76 -6.90
C GLU A 12 -8.25 -0.49 -6.37
N LEU A 13 -7.26 -0.97 -7.12
CA LEU A 13 -6.42 -2.08 -6.71
C LEU A 13 -5.58 -1.74 -5.47
N ARG A 14 -4.97 -0.55 -5.44
CA ARG A 14 -4.20 -0.08 -4.29
C ARG A 14 -5.03 -0.06 -3.01
N GLY A 15 -6.28 0.40 -3.07
CA GLY A 15 -7.20 0.39 -1.93
C GLY A 15 -7.45 -1.02 -1.40
N THR A 16 -7.82 -1.93 -2.30
CA THR A 16 -8.12 -3.34 -1.97
C THR A 16 -6.92 -4.03 -1.32
N LEU A 17 -5.72 -3.81 -1.84
CA LEU A 17 -4.48 -4.38 -1.29
C LEU A 17 -4.10 -3.75 0.06
N CYS A 18 -4.34 -2.45 0.23
CA CYS A 18 -4.07 -1.77 1.49
C CYS A 18 -4.95 -2.35 2.62
N GLU A 19 -6.26 -2.47 2.38
CA GLU A 19 -7.21 -3.07 3.34
C GLU A 19 -6.80 -4.50 3.71
N THR A 20 -6.48 -5.33 2.71
CA THR A 20 -6.07 -6.72 2.93
C THR A 20 -4.81 -6.84 3.80
N LEU A 21 -3.82 -5.97 3.57
CA LEU A 21 -2.56 -5.98 4.31
C LEU A 21 -2.71 -5.41 5.73
N GLU A 22 -3.55 -4.40 5.90
CA GLU A 22 -3.89 -3.85 7.22
C GLU A 22 -4.65 -4.87 8.07
N ASP A 23 -5.63 -5.57 7.49
CA ASP A 23 -6.36 -6.66 8.14
C ASP A 23 -5.44 -7.83 8.55
N ALA A 24 -4.37 -8.06 7.78
CA ALA A 24 -3.33 -9.03 8.12
C ALA A 24 -2.37 -8.56 9.24
N GLY A 25 -2.55 -7.33 9.75
CA GLY A 25 -1.77 -6.76 10.85
C GLY A 25 -0.49 -6.05 10.42
N PHE A 26 -0.33 -5.75 9.13
CA PHE A 26 0.77 -4.94 8.64
C PHE A 26 0.44 -3.46 8.70
N ARG A 27 1.48 -2.64 8.83
CA ARG A 27 1.35 -1.20 8.60
C ARG A 27 1.65 -0.91 7.14
N VAL A 28 0.69 -0.33 6.41
CA VAL A 28 0.85 -0.06 4.98
C VAL A 28 1.12 1.41 4.73
N LEU A 29 2.07 1.69 3.83
CA LEU A 29 2.29 3.00 3.24
C LEU A 29 1.96 2.88 1.76
N ALA A 30 0.92 3.56 1.30
CA ALA A 30 0.48 3.51 -0.10
C ALA A 30 1.07 4.68 -0.90
N ALA A 31 1.60 4.41 -2.08
CA ALA A 31 2.04 5.40 -3.05
C ALA A 31 1.45 5.09 -4.43
N SER A 32 1.02 6.13 -5.15
CA SER A 32 0.41 5.97 -6.48
C SER A 32 1.43 5.80 -7.62
N GLY A 33 2.70 5.57 -7.31
CA GLY A 33 3.79 5.46 -8.29
C GLY A 33 5.16 5.77 -7.68
N GLY A 34 6.24 5.38 -8.39
CA GLY A 34 7.61 5.47 -7.88
C GLY A 34 8.11 6.88 -7.54
N HIS A 35 7.54 7.93 -8.16
CA HIS A 35 7.85 9.32 -7.79
C HIS A 35 7.22 9.75 -6.46
N ALA A 36 6.13 9.10 -6.04
CA ALA A 36 5.46 9.36 -4.76
C ALA A 36 5.98 8.47 -3.61
N ALA A 37 6.93 7.58 -3.91
CA ALA A 37 7.46 6.57 -2.98
C ALA A 37 8.80 6.96 -2.32
N LEU A 38 9.33 8.16 -2.61
CA LEU A 38 10.57 8.72 -2.06
C LEU A 38 10.26 9.71 -0.93
#